data_AF-A0A7X0BPF5-F1
#
_entry.id   AF-A0A7X0BPF5-F1
#
_cell.length_a   1.000
_cell.length_b   1.000
_cell.length_c   1.000
_cell.angle_alpha   90.00
_cell.angle_beta   90.00
_cell.angle_gamma   90.00
#
_symmetry.space_group_name_H-M   'P 1'
#
loop_
_entity.id
_entity.type
_entity.pdbx_description
1 polymer ?
#
loop_
_entity_poly.entity_id
_entity_poly.type
_entity_poly.pdbx_seq_one_letter_code
_entity_poly.pdbx_strand_id
1 'polypeptide(L)' 'MQSQEQRQYHAMRAHIAQLLASGWQIIGRQPLQLRHGRKTCQVRHGMLISDSML' A
#
# COMPACT_ATOMS: atom_id res chain seq x y z
N MET A 1 12.97 -18.80 -17.12
CA MET A 1 12.50 -17.46 -17.54
C MET A 1 11.64 -16.92 -16.41
N GLN A 2 12.24 -16.19 -15.46
CA GLN A 2 11.51 -15.65 -14.31
C GLN A 2 11.18 -14.19 -14.59
N SER A 3 9.89 -13.95 -14.81
CA SER A 3 9.30 -12.71 -15.33
C SER A 3 9.63 -11.52 -14.44
N GLN A 4 10.13 -10.45 -15.05
CA GLN A 4 10.50 -9.16 -14.43
C GLN A 4 9.36 -8.52 -13.62
N GLU A 5 8.12 -8.97 -13.81
CA GLU A 5 6.93 -8.56 -13.06
C GLU A 5 7.05 -8.78 -11.55
N GLN A 6 7.70 -9.86 -11.08
CA GLN A 6 7.85 -10.11 -9.64
C GLN A 6 8.68 -9.02 -8.94
N ARG A 7 9.65 -8.41 -9.65
CA ARG A 7 10.56 -7.41 -9.07
C ARG A 7 9.86 -6.07 -8.83
N GLN A 8 8.92 -5.66 -9.68
CA GLN A 8 8.13 -4.46 -9.44
C GLN A 8 7.19 -4.64 -8.23
N TYR A 9 6.64 -5.84 -8.02
CA TYR A 9 5.87 -6.15 -6.82
C TYR A 9 6.73 -6.23 -5.55
N HIS A 10 8.03 -6.54 -5.64
CA HIS A 10 8.90 -6.57 -4.44
C HIS A 10 9.06 -5.21 -3.79
N ALA A 11 9.30 -4.15 -4.57
CA ALA A 11 9.45 -2.79 -4.02
C ALA A 11 8.15 -2.33 -3.35
N MET A 12 7.00 -2.58 -3.99
CA MET A 12 5.70 -2.24 -3.44
C MET A 12 5.35 -3.05 -2.18
N ARG A 13 5.66 -4.36 -2.16
CA ARG A 13 5.49 -5.20 -0.97
C ARG A 13 6.39 -4.77 0.18
N ALA A 14 7.63 -4.39 -0.11
CA ALA A 14 8.55 -3.85 0.90
C ALA A 14 8.02 -2.53 1.47
N HIS A 15 7.52 -1.65 0.61
CA HIS A 15 6.93 -0.38 1.03
C HIS A 15 5.67 -0.59 1.89
N ILE A 16 4.76 -1.48 1.49
CA ILE A 16 3.60 -1.86 2.31
C ILE A 16 4.07 -2.42 3.65
N ALA A 17 5.05 -3.33 3.67
CA ALA A 17 5.58 -3.89 4.92
C ALA A 17 6.18 -2.80 5.84
N GLN A 18 6.89 -1.81 5.29
CA GLN A 18 7.39 -0.66 6.05
C GLN A 18 6.24 0.17 6.64
N LEU A 19 5.17 0.41 5.88
CA LEU A 19 3.99 1.10 6.39
C LEU A 19 3.33 0.30 7.52
N LEU A 20 3.17 -1.01 7.36
CA LEU A 20 2.62 -1.87 8.42
C LEU A 20 3.50 -1.84 9.68
N ALA A 21 4.81 -1.92 9.53
CA ALA A 21 5.76 -1.79 10.63
C ALA A 21 5.70 -0.41 11.31
N SER A 22 5.40 0.65 10.54
CA SER A 22 5.19 2.00 11.06
C SER A 22 3.83 2.20 11.75
N GLY A 23 2.98 1.16 11.82
CA GLY A 23 1.67 1.21 12.48
C GLY A 23 0.49 1.46 11.54
N TRP A 24 0.70 1.43 10.22
CA TRP A 24 -0.42 1.42 9.28
C TRP A 24 -1.15 0.08 9.33
N GLN A 25 -2.46 0.12 9.11
CA GLN A 25 -3.32 -1.05 9.13
C GLN A 25 -3.98 -1.24 7.78
N ILE A 26 -4.03 -2.48 7.28
CA ILE A 26 -4.82 -2.80 6.08
C ILE A 26 -6.29 -2.84 6.50
N ILE A 27 -7.09 -1.91 5.97
CA ILE A 27 -8.54 -1.84 6.21
C ILE A 27 -9.37 -2.33 5.01
N GLY A 28 -8.75 -2.53 3.85
CA GLY A 28 -9.38 -3.02 2.61
C GLY A 28 -8.34 -3.61 1.66
N ARG A 29 -8.72 -4.54 0.78
CA ARG A 29 -7.76 -5.27 -0.09
C ARG A 29 -8.03 -5.18 -1.59
N GLN A 30 -9.23 -4.79 -2.01
CA GLN A 30 -9.58 -4.65 -3.43
C GLN A 30 -10.54 -3.47 -3.60
N PRO A 31 -10.03 -2.22 -3.65
CA PRO A 31 -8.61 -1.81 -3.70
C PRO A 31 -7.89 -1.89 -2.34
N LEU A 32 -6.56 -2.02 -2.34
CA LEU A 32 -5.79 -2.07 -1.10
C LEU A 32 -5.89 -0.72 -0.38
N GLN A 33 -6.37 -0.72 0.86
CA GLN A 33 -6.54 0.47 1.67
C GLN A 33 -5.76 0.31 2.97
N LEU A 34 -4.99 1.34 3.30
CA LEU A 34 -4.15 1.45 4.48
C LEU A 34 -4.64 2.62 5.32
N ARG A 35 -4.67 2.45 6.64
CA ARG A 35 -5.08 3.49 7.58
C ARG A 35 -4.00 3.71 8.63
N HIS A 36 -3.73 4.97 8.96
CA HIS A 36 -2.88 5.35 10.07
C HIS A 36 -3.52 6.48 10.86
N GLY A 37 -4.06 6.14 12.03
CA GLY A 37 -4.91 7.05 12.81
C GLY A 37 -6.14 7.48 12.01
N ARG A 38 -6.28 8.79 11.77
CA ARG A 38 -7.37 9.37 10.97
C ARG A 38 -7.09 9.43 9.47
N LYS A 39 -5.87 9.11 9.03
CA LYS A 39 -5.50 9.14 7.62
C LYS A 39 -5.80 7.82 6.96
N THR A 40 -6.44 7.87 5.80
CA THR A 40 -6.69 6.70 4.95
C THR A 40 -6.02 6.90 3.60
N CYS A 41 -5.36 5.87 3.12
CA CYS A 41 -4.69 5.85 1.84
C CYS A 41 -5.12 4.61 1.06
N GLN A 42 -5.29 4.75 -0.25
CA GLN A 42 -5.67 3.69 -1.14
C GLN A 42 -4.56 3.47 -2.17
N VAL A 43 -4.12 2.23 -2.33
CA VAL A 43 -3.18 1.87 -3.39
C VAL A 43 -3.94 1.61 -4.68
N ARG A 44 -3.69 2.44 -5.71
CA ARG A 44 -4.23 2.30 -7.07
C ARG A 44 -3.07 2.28 -8.06
N HIS A 45 -3.09 1.33 -9.01
CA HIS A 45 -2.01 1.16 -10.00
C HIS A 45 -0.59 1.06 -9.40
N GLY A 46 -0.47 0.57 -8.16
CA GLY A 46 0.80 0.49 -7.43
C GLY A 46 1.26 1.77 -6.75
N MET A 47 0.44 2.83 -6.76
CA MET A 47 0.71 4.10 -6.09
C MET A 47 -0.23 4.31 -4.90
N LEU A 48 0.32 4.81 -3.80
CA LEU A 48 -0.43 5.11 -2.59
C LEU A 48 -1.08 6.50 -2.71
N ILE A 49 -2.39 6.52 -2.88
CA ILE A 49 -3.20 7.73 -2.99
C ILE A 49 -3.76 8.03 -1.61
N SER A 50 -3.32 9.11 -0.98
CA SER A 50 -3.92 9.55 0.28
C SER A 50 -5.26 10.19 -0.01
N ASP A 51 -6.32 9.65 0.57
CA ASP A 51 -7.60 10.35 0.61
C ASP A 51 -7.52 11.32 1.78
N SER A 52 -7.02 12.52 1.51
CA SER A 52 -7.10 13.64 2.44
C SER A 52 -8.46 14.29 2.32
N MET A 53 -9.54 13.55 2.62
CA MET A 53 -10.83 14.18 2.86
C MET A 53 -10.95 14.49 4.35
N LEU A 54 -11.12 15.79 4.60
CA LEU A 54 -11.29 16.49 5.88
C LEU A 54 -12.24 15.79 6.85
#